data_AF-A0A1C6G3R2-F1
#
_entry.id   AF-A0A1C6G3R2-F1
#
_cell.length_a   1.000
_cell.length_b   1.000
_cell.length_c   1.000
_cell.angle_alpha   90.00
_cell.angle_beta   90.00
_cell.angle_gamma   90.00
#
_symmetry.space_group_name_H-M   'P 1'
#
loop_
_entity.id
_entity.type
_entity.pdbx_description
1 polymer ?
#
loop_
_entity_poly.entity_id
_entity_poly.type
_entity_poly.pdbx_seq_one_letter_code
_entity_poly.pdbx_strand_id
1 'polypeptide(L)'
;MSKPKIVVLHMRELIYTAIFIFLILVLLILLFLMFRPHDASNTPDTETKTTFSSSADADSVGYQPGVYTASLILNNHYADIEVTLNTDQIDSIRLVNLGDSVTTAFPLVEPSLDELSEQICQKQSLDGITCSRENKYTSELLFQAIKNSLAKAQR
;
A
#
# COMPACT_ATOMS: atom_id res chain seq x y z
N MET A 1 -12.42 61.82 -32.56
CA MET A 1 -11.64 60.96 -33.49
C MET A 1 -10.97 59.85 -32.69
N SER A 2 -11.70 58.77 -32.38
CA SER A 2 -11.18 57.66 -31.59
C SER A 2 -10.45 56.68 -32.51
N LYS A 3 -9.14 56.58 -32.34
CA LYS A 3 -8.26 55.64 -33.06
C LYS A 3 -8.30 54.31 -32.28
N PRO A 4 -8.91 53.23 -32.80
CA PRO A 4 -8.80 51.94 -32.15
C PRO A 4 -7.35 51.47 -32.24
N LYS A 5 -6.71 51.29 -31.08
CA LYS A 5 -5.36 50.73 -30.97
C LYS A 5 -5.50 49.22 -31.17
N ILE A 6 -5.28 48.77 -32.40
CA ILE A 6 -5.30 47.35 -32.75
C ILE A 6 -4.04 46.73 -32.16
N VAL A 7 -4.22 46.00 -31.06
CA VAL A 7 -3.14 45.23 -30.42
C VAL A 7 -3.01 43.93 -31.19
N VAL A 8 -1.99 43.83 -32.04
CA VAL A 8 -1.61 42.59 -32.72
C VAL A 8 -0.89 41.71 -31.69
N LEU A 9 -1.67 41.11 -30.80
CA LEU A 9 -1.18 40.01 -29.97
C LEU A 9 -0.87 38.84 -30.90
N HIS A 10 0.34 38.30 -30.79
CA HIS A 10 0.65 37.01 -31.38
C HIS A 10 -0.20 35.95 -30.67
N MET A 11 -1.43 35.72 -31.16
CA MET A 11 -2.37 34.71 -30.64
C MET A 11 -1.71 33.33 -30.46
N ARG A 12 -0.71 33.04 -31.31
CA ARG A 12 0.09 31.82 -31.27
C ARG A 12 0.96 31.69 -30.01
N GLU A 13 1.35 32.79 -29.38
CA GLU A 13 2.18 32.75 -28.17
C GLU A 13 1.31 32.64 -26.91
N LEU A 14 0.15 33.30 -26.93
CA LEU A 14 -0.81 33.32 -25.83
C LEU A 14 -1.37 31.93 -25.51
N ILE A 15 -1.54 31.07 -26.53
CA ILE A 15 -1.95 29.67 -26.32
C ILE A 15 -0.91 28.86 -25.53
N TYR A 16 0.40 29.05 -25.81
CA TYR A 16 1.45 28.36 -25.06
C TYR A 16 1.53 28.84 -23.62
N THR A 17 1.37 30.15 -23.39
CA THR A 17 1.29 30.71 -22.03
C THR A 17 0.09 30.17 -21.27
N ALA A 18 -1.08 30.05 -21.91
CA ALA A 18 -2.27 29.47 -21.28
C ALA A 18 -2.07 27.98 -20.91
N ILE A 19 -1.49 27.19 -21.81
CA ILE A 19 -1.18 25.77 -21.55
C ILE A 19 -0.17 25.65 -20.40
N PHE A 20 0.85 26.49 -20.38
CA PHE A 20 1.89 26.46 -19.34
C PHE A 20 1.34 26.81 -17.96
N ILE A 21 0.47 27.84 -17.87
CA ILE A 21 -0.20 28.21 -16.62
C ILE A 21 -1.11 27.07 -16.12
N PHE A 22 -1.86 26.43 -17.02
CA PHE A 22 -2.68 25.27 -16.67
C PHE A 22 -1.83 24.12 -16.12
N LEU A 23 -0.69 23.83 -16.77
CA LEU A 23 0.21 22.75 -16.36
C LEU A 23 0.85 23.03 -15.00
N ILE A 24 1.24 24.27 -14.72
CA ILE A 24 1.72 24.70 -13.39
C ILE A 24 0.63 24.56 -12.33
N LEU A 25 -0.61 24.96 -12.65
CA LEU A 25 -1.73 24.85 -11.71
C LEU A 25 -2.03 23.39 -11.36
N VAL A 26 -2.07 22.50 -12.37
CA VAL A 26 -2.23 21.05 -12.17
C VAL A 26 -1.07 20.50 -11.34
N LEU A 27 0.16 20.91 -11.63
CA LEU A 27 1.33 20.49 -10.86
C LEU A 27 1.22 20.94 -9.40
N LEU A 28 0.82 22.19 -9.12
CA LEU A 28 0.61 22.68 -7.76
C LEU A 28 -0.51 21.94 -7.03
N ILE A 29 -1.59 21.58 -7.72
CA ILE A 29 -2.67 20.77 -7.13
C ILE A 29 -2.14 19.37 -6.78
N LEU A 30 -1.36 18.74 -7.66
CA LEU A 30 -0.71 17.46 -7.40
C LEU A 30 0.27 17.55 -6.23
N LEU A 31 1.07 18.61 -6.20
CA LEU A 31 2.05 18.86 -5.14
C LEU A 31 1.31 19.09 -3.83
N PHE A 32 0.23 19.86 -3.82
CA PHE A 32 -0.60 20.04 -2.63
C PHE A 32 -1.30 18.74 -2.22
N LEU A 33 -1.72 17.89 -3.15
CA LEU A 33 -2.32 16.59 -2.85
C LEU A 33 -1.30 15.60 -2.28
N MET A 34 -0.05 15.64 -2.75
CA MET A 34 1.04 14.77 -2.31
C MET A 34 1.74 15.27 -1.03
N PHE A 35 1.81 16.59 -0.83
CA PHE A 35 2.36 17.24 0.37
C PHE A 35 1.29 17.56 1.42
N ARG A 36 0.00 17.33 1.14
CA ARG A 36 -0.96 17.15 2.22
C ARG A 36 -0.49 15.94 3.00
N PRO A 37 -0.20 16.07 4.31
CA PRO A 37 -0.03 14.89 5.14
C PRO A 37 -1.29 14.05 4.92
N HIS A 38 -1.08 12.83 4.43
CA HIS A 38 -2.11 11.82 4.46
C HIS A 38 -2.28 11.48 5.94
N ASP A 39 -2.99 12.35 6.67
CA ASP A 39 -3.76 11.89 7.81
C ASP A 39 -4.76 10.92 7.19
N ALA A 40 -4.43 9.63 7.27
CA ALA A 40 -5.31 8.51 6.98
C ALA A 40 -6.48 8.54 7.98
N SER A 41 -7.24 9.62 7.98
CA SER A 41 -8.59 9.68 8.51
C SER A 41 -9.50 9.29 7.37
N ASN A 42 -9.68 7.98 7.20
CA ASN A 42 -10.91 7.48 6.62
C ASN A 42 -11.98 7.52 7.70
N THR A 43 -12.57 8.69 7.94
CA THR A 43 -13.94 8.75 8.50
C THR A 43 -14.59 10.06 8.09
N PRO A 44 -15.62 10.03 7.22
CA PRO A 44 -16.60 11.11 7.20
C PRO A 44 -17.58 10.87 8.36
N ASP A 45 -17.56 11.81 9.28
CA ASP A 45 -18.68 12.37 10.06
C ASP A 45 -19.81 11.42 10.48
N THR A 46 -20.01 11.26 11.79
CA THR A 46 -21.19 11.77 12.51
C THR A 46 -21.21 11.21 13.94
N GLU A 47 -20.97 12.11 14.88
CA GLU A 47 -21.60 12.25 16.20
C GLU A 47 -21.96 11.00 17.04
N THR A 48 -21.52 11.09 18.31
CA THR A 48 -22.27 10.66 19.50
C THR A 48 -22.14 9.20 19.94
N LYS A 49 -21.28 9.04 20.97
CA LYS A 49 -21.62 8.53 22.30
C LYS A 49 -20.89 7.25 22.75
N THR A 50 -20.45 7.35 24.01
CA THR A 50 -20.33 6.28 25.00
C THR A 50 -19.13 5.34 24.86
N THR A 51 -18.09 5.68 25.64
CA THR A 51 -17.59 4.84 26.73
C THR A 51 -18.21 3.45 26.79
N PHE A 52 -17.43 2.41 26.51
CA PHE A 52 -17.37 1.23 27.38
C PHE A 52 -16.01 0.56 27.22
N SER A 53 -15.30 0.50 28.34
CA SER A 53 -14.11 -0.28 28.58
C SER A 53 -14.28 -1.73 28.11
N SER A 54 -13.23 -2.33 27.59
CA SER A 54 -12.93 -3.74 27.84
C SER A 54 -11.44 -3.98 27.65
N SER A 55 -10.80 -4.21 28.78
CA SER A 55 -9.54 -4.90 28.97
C SER A 55 -9.39 -6.14 28.09
N ALA A 56 -8.24 -6.29 27.44
CA ALA A 56 -7.55 -7.56 27.34
C ALA A 56 -6.10 -7.28 26.95
N ASP A 57 -5.18 -7.67 27.84
CA ASP A 57 -3.77 -7.86 27.52
C ASP A 57 -3.65 -8.70 26.24
N ALA A 58 -3.19 -8.07 25.17
CA ALA A 58 -2.47 -8.74 24.11
C ALA A 58 -1.20 -7.94 23.94
N ASP A 59 -0.08 -8.64 24.04
CA ASP A 59 1.29 -8.21 23.79
C ASP A 59 1.35 -7.43 22.46
N SER A 60 1.04 -6.13 22.51
CA SER A 60 1.03 -5.29 21.33
C SER A 60 2.48 -4.98 21.03
N VAL A 61 3.10 -5.91 20.31
CA VAL A 61 4.33 -5.68 19.57
C VAL A 61 4.10 -4.43 18.74
N GLY A 62 4.57 -3.28 19.25
CA GLY A 62 4.36 -2.00 18.61
C GLY A 62 5.02 -2.02 17.24
N TYR A 63 4.22 -2.01 16.18
CA TYR A 63 4.72 -1.96 14.82
C TYR A 63 4.91 -0.51 14.39
N GLN A 64 5.92 -0.25 13.56
CA GLN A 64 6.01 1.04 12.88
C GLN A 64 5.04 1.05 11.70
N PRO A 65 4.07 1.97 11.65
CA PRO A 65 3.13 2.05 10.53
C PRO A 65 3.89 2.32 9.24
N GLY A 66 3.54 1.61 8.18
CA GLY A 66 4.24 1.68 6.90
C GLY A 66 4.06 0.45 6.03
N VAL A 67 4.67 0.51 4.86
CA VAL A 67 4.68 -0.59 3.88
C VAL A 67 6.07 -1.22 3.90
N TYR A 68 6.12 -2.53 4.14
CA TYR A 68 7.35 -3.29 4.25
C TYR A 68 7.40 -4.34 3.16
N THR A 69 8.51 -4.35 2.42
CA THR A 69 8.71 -5.26 1.30
C THR A 69 9.83 -6.26 1.61
N ALA A 70 9.58 -7.51 1.27
CA ALA A 70 10.54 -8.61 1.36
C ALA A 70 10.60 -9.38 0.04
N SER A 71 11.77 -9.36 -0.59
CA SER A 71 12.01 -10.09 -1.82
C SER A 71 12.21 -11.59 -1.55
N LEU A 72 11.68 -12.40 -2.43
CA LEU A 72 11.77 -13.85 -2.39
C LEU A 72 11.92 -14.42 -3.80
N ILE A 73 12.45 -15.64 -3.90
CA ILE A 73 12.77 -16.28 -5.18
C ILE A 73 11.98 -17.59 -5.29
N LEU A 74 11.02 -17.66 -6.21
CA LEU A 74 10.27 -18.88 -6.55
C LEU A 74 10.82 -19.46 -7.84
N ASN A 75 11.49 -20.61 -7.75
CA ASN A 75 11.94 -21.38 -8.92
C ASN A 75 12.57 -20.51 -10.01
N ASN A 76 13.54 -19.68 -9.62
CA ASN A 76 14.28 -18.76 -10.50
C ASN A 76 13.56 -17.48 -10.94
N HIS A 77 12.38 -17.19 -10.40
CA HIS A 77 11.66 -15.93 -10.57
C HIS A 77 11.68 -15.11 -9.28
N TYR A 78 11.80 -13.80 -9.43
CA TYR A 78 11.72 -12.85 -8.33
C TYR A 78 10.26 -12.49 -8.07
N ALA A 79 9.91 -12.39 -6.80
CA ALA A 79 8.64 -11.85 -6.34
C ALA A 79 8.90 -11.07 -5.05
N ASP A 80 8.03 -10.12 -4.75
CA ASP A 80 8.14 -9.30 -3.56
C ASP A 80 6.86 -9.46 -2.73
N ILE A 81 7.00 -9.76 -1.44
CA ILE A 81 5.89 -9.69 -0.50
C ILE A 81 5.84 -8.29 0.08
N GLU A 82 4.67 -7.69 0.01
CA GLU A 82 4.37 -6.39 0.58
C GLU A 82 3.41 -6.56 1.76
N VAL A 83 3.85 -6.11 2.93
CA VAL A 83 3.07 -6.12 4.17
C VAL A 83 2.76 -4.68 4.53
N THR A 84 1.48 -4.35 4.60
CA THR A 84 0.99 -3.04 5.05
C THR A 84 0.64 -3.14 6.52
N LEU A 85 1.21 -2.25 7.34
CA LEU A 85 0.97 -2.19 8.77
C LEU A 85 0.42 -0.82 9.17
N ASN A 86 -0.55 -0.86 10.07
CA ASN A 86 -1.01 0.27 10.85
C ASN A 86 -0.26 0.31 12.21
N THR A 87 -0.57 1.31 13.03
CA THR A 87 0.15 1.60 14.29
C THR A 87 0.35 0.38 15.18
N ASP A 88 -0.62 -0.54 15.23
CA ASP A 88 -0.55 -1.73 16.09
C ASP A 88 -1.08 -2.99 15.41
N GLN A 89 -1.35 -2.96 14.09
CA GLN A 89 -2.01 -4.06 13.39
C GLN A 89 -1.47 -4.29 11.99
N ILE A 90 -1.43 -5.57 11.60
CA ILE A 90 -1.18 -6.02 10.23
C ILE A 90 -2.48 -5.81 9.45
N ASP A 91 -2.43 -4.98 8.41
CA ASP A 91 -3.60 -4.57 7.62
C ASP A 91 -3.80 -5.48 6.41
N SER A 92 -2.76 -5.61 5.57
CA SER A 92 -2.81 -6.46 4.39
C SER A 92 -1.43 -7.03 4.03
N ILE A 93 -1.45 -8.21 3.43
CA ILE A 93 -0.26 -8.89 2.90
C ILE A 93 -0.58 -9.24 1.45
N ARG A 94 0.28 -8.83 0.52
CA ARG A 94 0.10 -9.10 -0.91
C ARG A 94 1.42 -9.45 -1.58
N LEU A 95 1.33 -10.20 -2.67
CA LEU A 95 2.46 -10.47 -3.55
C LEU A 95 2.46 -9.43 -4.67
N VAL A 96 3.61 -8.82 -4.90
CA VAL A 96 3.83 -7.85 -5.98
C VAL A 96 5.03 -8.29 -6.82
N ASN A 97 5.13 -7.73 -8.02
CA ASN A 97 6.17 -8.08 -9.00
C ASN A 97 6.22 -9.57 -9.37
N LEU A 98 5.09 -10.28 -9.27
CA LEU A 98 4.99 -11.66 -9.73
C LEU A 98 4.95 -11.67 -11.26
N GLY A 99 5.91 -12.32 -11.91
CA GLY A 99 5.88 -12.45 -13.36
C GLY A 99 4.79 -13.41 -13.82
N ASP A 100 4.12 -13.13 -14.96
CA ASP A 100 3.02 -13.94 -15.50
C ASP A 100 3.34 -15.43 -15.62
N SER A 101 4.60 -15.77 -15.91
CA SER A 101 5.08 -17.16 -15.99
C SER A 101 4.99 -17.89 -14.63
N VAL A 102 5.18 -17.19 -13.51
CA VAL A 102 5.09 -17.77 -12.17
C VAL A 102 3.63 -18.06 -11.82
N THR A 103 2.70 -17.17 -12.14
CA THR A 103 1.27 -17.38 -11.89
C THR A 103 0.74 -18.61 -12.64
N THR A 104 1.24 -18.86 -13.86
CA THR A 104 0.88 -20.06 -14.62
C THR A 104 1.54 -21.34 -14.12
N ALA A 105 2.80 -21.27 -13.68
CA ALA A 105 3.55 -22.43 -13.19
C ALA A 105 3.21 -22.79 -11.73
N PHE A 106 2.79 -21.80 -10.94
CA PHE A 106 2.48 -21.90 -9.53
C PHE A 106 1.14 -21.20 -9.22
N PRO A 107 0.02 -21.68 -9.78
CA PRO A 107 -1.29 -21.04 -9.63
C PRO A 107 -1.78 -21.02 -8.18
N LEU A 108 -1.17 -21.84 -7.33
CA LEU A 108 -1.53 -21.95 -5.92
C LEU A 108 -0.76 -20.98 -5.01
N VAL A 109 0.16 -20.17 -5.54
CA VAL A 109 0.94 -19.21 -4.73
C VAL A 109 0.06 -18.11 -4.15
N GLU A 110 -0.75 -17.48 -4.98
CA GLU A 110 -1.70 -16.44 -4.55
C GLU A 110 -2.69 -16.97 -3.51
N PRO A 111 -3.44 -18.07 -3.73
CA PRO A 111 -4.37 -18.56 -2.72
C PRO A 111 -3.66 -19.04 -1.44
N SER A 112 -2.43 -19.57 -1.54
CA SER A 112 -1.64 -19.91 -0.35
C SER A 112 -1.24 -18.66 0.44
N LEU A 113 -0.91 -17.56 -0.24
CA LEU A 113 -0.59 -16.30 0.42
C LEU A 113 -1.85 -15.69 1.05
N ASP A 114 -2.98 -15.73 0.37
CA ASP A 114 -4.25 -15.21 0.86
C ASP A 114 -4.67 -15.93 2.15
N GLU A 115 -4.59 -17.27 2.18
CA GLU A 115 -4.86 -18.07 3.39
C GLU A 115 -3.93 -17.70 4.56
N LEU A 116 -2.64 -17.48 4.28
CA LEU A 116 -1.68 -17.04 5.29
C LEU A 116 -2.00 -15.62 5.76
N SER A 117 -2.34 -14.72 4.83
CA SER A 117 -2.68 -13.33 5.13
C SER A 117 -3.91 -13.23 6.02
N GLU A 118 -4.95 -14.01 5.73
CA GLU A 118 -6.18 -14.01 6.51
C GLU A 118 -5.91 -14.53 7.92
N GLN A 119 -5.16 -15.63 8.07
CA GLN A 119 -4.79 -16.16 9.38
C GLN A 119 -3.95 -15.17 10.19
N ILE A 120 -2.99 -14.50 9.55
CA ILE A 120 -2.11 -13.52 10.20
C ILE A 120 -2.88 -12.26 10.59
N CYS A 121 -3.75 -11.74 9.72
CA CYS A 121 -4.59 -10.59 10.03
C CYS A 121 -5.64 -10.91 11.10
N GLN A 122 -6.17 -12.14 11.16
CA GLN A 122 -7.09 -12.54 12.23
C GLN A 122 -6.39 -12.73 13.58
N LYS A 123 -5.22 -13.36 13.59
CA LYS A 123 -4.48 -13.65 14.83
C LYS A 123 -3.62 -12.49 15.32
N GLN A 124 -3.29 -11.55 14.44
CA GLN A 124 -2.31 -10.49 14.66
C GLN A 124 -0.96 -11.04 15.18
N SER A 125 -0.66 -12.29 14.85
CA SER A 125 0.53 -13.02 15.30
C SER A 125 0.97 -14.01 14.24
N LEU A 126 2.27 -14.31 14.26
CA LEU A 126 2.88 -15.35 13.44
C LEU A 126 2.78 -16.74 14.08
N ASP A 127 2.24 -16.84 15.30
CA ASP A 127 2.10 -18.11 16.01
C ASP A 127 0.84 -18.88 15.61
N GLY A 128 1.02 -20.18 15.38
CA GLY A 128 -0.07 -21.10 15.04
C GLY A 128 -0.64 -20.90 13.63
N ILE A 129 0.11 -20.31 12.71
CA ILE A 129 -0.27 -20.23 11.30
C ILE A 129 -0.16 -21.63 10.65
N THR A 130 -1.22 -22.02 9.95
CA THR A 130 -1.28 -23.32 9.26
C THR A 130 -0.81 -23.16 7.82
N CYS A 131 0.31 -23.80 7.50
CA CYS A 131 0.80 -23.88 6.12
C CYS A 131 0.07 -25.01 5.37
N SER A 132 -0.51 -24.68 4.21
CA SER A 132 -1.17 -25.67 3.37
C SER A 132 -0.21 -26.79 2.93
N ARG A 133 -0.70 -28.04 2.94
CA ARG A 133 0.14 -29.25 2.79
C ARG A 133 0.53 -29.50 1.34
N GLU A 134 -0.33 -29.09 0.40
CA GLU A 134 -0.11 -29.25 -1.05
C GLU A 134 1.11 -28.47 -1.57
N ASN A 135 1.42 -27.29 -1.01
CA ASN A 135 2.55 -26.46 -1.43
C ASN A 135 3.48 -26.10 -0.29
N LYS A 136 3.74 -27.06 0.61
CA LYS A 136 4.52 -26.83 1.84
C LYS A 136 5.78 -25.98 1.61
N TYR A 137 6.55 -26.27 0.56
CA TYR A 137 7.76 -25.51 0.24
C TYR A 137 7.48 -24.03 -0.06
N THR A 138 6.49 -23.75 -0.90
CA THR A 138 6.06 -22.39 -1.24
C THR A 138 5.50 -21.67 -0.03
N SER A 139 4.61 -22.32 0.73
CA SER A 139 3.99 -21.72 1.92
C SER A 139 5.02 -21.36 2.99
N GLU A 140 6.03 -22.20 3.20
CA GLU A 140 7.15 -21.92 4.11
C GLU A 140 7.98 -20.71 3.64
N LEU A 141 8.23 -20.61 2.34
CA LEU A 141 8.97 -19.48 1.76
C LEU A 141 8.19 -18.17 1.90
N LEU A 142 6.90 -18.19 1.60
CA LEU A 142 5.99 -17.05 1.80
C LEU A 142 5.94 -16.66 3.28
N PHE A 143 5.77 -17.63 4.18
CA PHE A 143 5.74 -17.40 5.62
C PHE A 143 7.06 -16.79 6.13
N GLN A 144 8.22 -17.28 5.66
CA GLN A 144 9.51 -16.66 5.99
C GLN A 144 9.63 -15.24 5.48
N ALA A 145 9.18 -14.96 4.25
CA ALA A 145 9.24 -13.62 3.69
C ALA A 145 8.32 -12.65 4.44
N ILE A 146 7.13 -13.08 4.84
CA ILE A 146 6.23 -12.31 5.72
C ILE A 146 6.90 -12.04 7.06
N LYS A 147 7.47 -13.07 7.70
CA LYS A 147 8.21 -12.94 8.97
C LYS A 147 9.36 -11.94 8.87
N ASN A 148 10.15 -12.02 7.80
CA ASN A 148 11.23 -11.07 7.54
C ASN A 148 10.72 -9.65 7.30
N SER A 149 9.58 -9.50 6.63
CA SER A 149 8.94 -8.19 6.44
C SER A 149 8.48 -7.59 7.77
N LEU A 150 7.81 -8.37 8.61
CA LEU A 150 7.35 -7.98 9.94
C LEU A 150 8.51 -7.68 10.90
N ALA A 151 9.60 -8.43 10.82
CA ALA A 151 10.81 -8.16 11.62
C ALA A 151 11.43 -6.80 11.30
N LYS A 152 11.26 -6.27 10.08
CA LYS A 152 11.67 -4.89 9.74
C LYS A 152 10.72 -3.83 10.30
N ALA A 153 9.47 -4.21 10.55
CA ALA A 153 8.43 -3.33 11.09
C ALA A 153 8.40 -3.29 12.62
N GLN A 154 8.94 -4.33 13.27
CA GLN A 154 9.04 -4.42 14.71
C GLN A 154 9.99 -3.34 15.25
N ARG A 155 9.58 -2.65 16.32
CA ARG A 155 10.40 -1.65 17.01
C ARG A 155 11.52 -2.24 17.85
#